data_AF-A0A6J5FVS8-F1
#
_entry.id   AF-A0A6J5FVS8-F1
#
_cell.length_a   1.000
_cell.length_b   1.000
_cell.length_c   1.000
_cell.angle_alpha   90.00
_cell.angle_beta   90.00
_cell.angle_gamma   90.00
#
_symmetry.space_group_name_H-M   'P 1'
#
loop_
_entity.id
_entity.type
_entity.pdbx_description
1 polymer ?
#
loop_
_entity_poly.entity_id
_entity_poly.type
_entity_poly.pdbx_seq_one_letter_code
_entity_poly.pdbx_strand_id
1 'polypeptide(L)' 'MNRDRAEHILLEADSVAELVLGGFDMTIDSSEGRALYERAFTAYVRSEIGDLPMASLYDLLKGSTGTLPS' A
#
# COMPACT_ATOMS: atom_id res chain seq x y z
N MET A 1 -11.76 8.35 6.37
CA MET A 1 -10.45 7.76 6.70
C MET A 1 -9.51 8.87 7.15
N ASN A 2 -8.69 8.65 8.18
CA ASN A 2 -7.70 9.61 8.68
C ASN A 2 -6.26 9.17 8.31
N ARG A 3 -5.26 10.02 8.60
CA ARG A 3 -3.84 9.75 8.32
C ARG A 3 -3.37 8.43 8.98
N ASP A 4 -3.64 8.25 10.27
CA ASP A 4 -3.18 7.09 11.02
C ASP A 4 -3.72 5.78 10.41
N ARG A 5 -5.00 5.78 9.98
CA ARG A 5 -5.56 4.62 9.29
C ARG A 5 -4.93 4.40 7.92
N ALA A 6 -4.65 5.47 7.17
CA ALA A 6 -3.99 5.36 5.87
C ALA A 6 -2.58 4.78 6.00
N GLU A 7 -1.81 5.25 6.98
CA GLU A 7 -0.46 4.74 7.28
C GLU A 7 -0.50 3.27 7.69
N HIS A 8 -1.42 2.91 8.59
CA HIS A 8 -1.60 1.54 9.03
C HIS A 8 -1.95 0.59 7.87
N ILE A 9 -2.85 0.99 6.97
CA ILE A 9 -3.22 0.18 5.79
C ILE A 9 -1.99 -0.09 4.91
N LEU A 10 -1.12 0.90 4.70
CA LEU A 10 0.09 0.69 3.87
C LEU A 10 1.10 -0.23 4.54
N LEU A 11 1.27 -0.14 5.86
CA LEU A 11 2.17 -1.03 6.61
C LEU A 11 1.65 -2.47 6.63
N GLU A 12 0.34 -2.66 6.79
CA GLU A 12 -0.27 -3.99 6.70
C GLU A 12 -0.19 -4.56 5.28
N ALA A 13 -0.41 -3.72 4.26
CA ALA A 13 -0.27 -4.13 2.86
C ALA A 13 1.15 -4.61 2.52
N ASP A 14 2.17 -3.90 3.01
CA ASP A 14 3.58 -4.26 2.89
C ASP A 14 3.86 -5.61 3.57
N SER A 15 3.45 -5.76 4.84
CA SER A 15 3.61 -6.99 5.61
C SER A 15 2.94 -8.21 4.93
N VAL A 16 1.75 -8.03 4.37
CA VAL A 16 1.04 -9.08 3.63
C VAL A 16 1.77 -9.42 2.33
N ALA A 17 2.26 -8.41 1.60
CA ALA A 17 2.98 -8.65 0.36
C ALA A 17 4.32 -9.38 0.60
N GLU A 18 5.06 -9.03 1.65
CA GLU A 18 6.26 -9.76 2.07
C GLU A 18 5.96 -11.21 2.49
N LEU A 19 4.86 -11.44 3.24
CA LEU A 19 4.42 -12.78 3.60
C LEU A 19 4.13 -13.63 2.36
N VAL A 20 3.45 -13.06 1.36
CA VAL A 20 3.15 -13.74 0.09
C VAL A 20 4.45 -14.06 -0.65
N LEU A 21 5.39 -13.12 -0.75
CA LEU A 21 6.69 -13.38 -1.37
C LEU A 21 7.43 -14.55 -0.72
N GLY A 22 7.50 -14.55 0.62
CA GLY A 22 8.12 -15.63 1.38
C GLY A 22 7.43 -16.98 1.15
N GLY A 23 6.10 -17.00 1.02
CA GLY A 23 5.33 -18.20 0.72
C GLY A 23 5.63 -18.83 -0.65
N PHE A 24 6.11 -18.04 -1.61
CA PHE A 24 6.52 -18.50 -2.95
C PHE A 24 8.03 -18.65 -3.11
N ASP A 25 8.82 -18.49 -2.03
CA ASP A 25 10.29 -18.47 -2.05
C ASP A 25 10.83 -17.44 -3.08
N MET A 26 10.18 -16.28 -3.14
CA MET A 26 10.53 -15.19 -4.05
C MET A 26 11.04 -13.97 -3.29
N THR A 27 11.83 -13.14 -3.98
CA THR A 27 12.28 -11.84 -3.47
C THR A 27 11.85 -10.71 -4.41
N ILE A 28 11.70 -9.49 -3.86
CA ILE A 28 11.33 -8.29 -4.61
C ILE A 28 12.37 -7.85 -5.66
N ASP A 29 13.58 -8.44 -5.61
CA ASP A 29 14.68 -8.14 -6.51
C ASP A 29 14.50 -8.76 -7.90
N SER A 30 13.72 -9.84 -7.98
CA SER A 30 13.33 -10.47 -9.24
C SER A 30 12.13 -9.75 -9.87
N SER A 31 12.01 -9.82 -11.20
CA SER A 31 10.84 -9.30 -11.93
C SER A 31 9.54 -9.94 -11.48
N GLU A 32 9.55 -11.26 -11.31
CA GLU A 32 8.41 -12.08 -10.91
C GLU A 32 8.00 -11.78 -9.48
N GLY A 33 8.97 -11.69 -8.56
CA GLY A 33 8.72 -11.30 -7.18
C GLY A 33 8.19 -9.87 -7.07
N ARG A 34 8.76 -8.89 -7.79
CA ARG A 34 8.19 -7.54 -7.81
C ARG A 34 6.75 -7.51 -8.30
N ALA A 35 6.44 -8.24 -9.37
CA ALA A 35 5.08 -8.33 -9.88
C ALA A 35 4.12 -9.01 -8.88
N LEU A 36 4.57 -10.03 -8.15
CA LEU A 36 3.79 -10.70 -7.11
C LEU A 36 3.54 -9.76 -5.92
N TYR A 37 4.58 -9.07 -5.46
CA TYR A 37 4.51 -8.06 -4.40
C TYR A 37 3.48 -6.97 -4.74
N GLU A 38 3.60 -6.34 -5.92
CA GLU A 38 2.71 -5.26 -6.34
C GLU A 38 1.23 -5.71 -6.41
N ARG A 39 0.99 -6.96 -6.85
CA ARG A 39 -0.35 -7.54 -6.88
C ARG A 39 -0.90 -7.77 -5.48
N ALA A 40 -0.12 -8.39 -4.59
CA ALA A 40 -0.54 -8.67 -3.22
C ALA A 40 -0.81 -7.37 -2.44
N PHE A 41 0.12 -6.42 -2.51
CA PHE A 41 0.00 -5.10 -1.91
C PHE A 41 -1.26 -4.38 -2.39
N THR A 42 -1.44 -4.27 -3.71
CA THR A 42 -2.60 -3.56 -4.29
C THR A 42 -3.91 -4.26 -3.97
N ALA A 43 -3.93 -5.60 -3.94
CA ALA A 43 -5.11 -6.37 -3.58
C ALA A 43 -5.53 -6.10 -2.13
N TYR A 44 -4.58 -6.12 -1.20
CA TYR A 44 -4.86 -5.83 0.22
C TYR A 44 -5.36 -4.40 0.42
N VAL A 45 -4.69 -3.41 -0.18
CA VAL A 45 -5.13 -2.02 -0.07
C VAL A 45 -6.56 -1.85 -0.60
N ARG A 46 -6.88 -2.46 -1.75
CA ARG A 46 -8.24 -2.41 -2.31
C ARG A 46 -9.28 -3.08 -1.41
N SER A 47 -8.94 -4.17 -0.72
CA SER A 47 -9.88 -4.78 0.23
C SER A 47 -10.17 -3.87 1.43
N GLU A 48 -9.20 -3.05 1.85
CA GLU A 48 -9.35 -2.13 2.97
C GLU A 48 -10.11 -0.85 2.62
N ILE A 49 -9.84 -0.28 1.44
CA ILE A 49 -10.40 1.03 1.06
C ILE A 49 -11.62 0.94 0.13
N GLY A 50 -11.94 -0.25 -0.39
CA GLY A 50 -13.02 -0.46 -1.35
C GLY A 50 -12.81 0.34 -2.63
N ASP A 51 -13.83 1.11 -3.02
CA ASP A 51 -13.84 1.93 -4.25
C ASP A 51 -13.03 3.24 -4.13
N LEU A 52 -12.44 3.52 -2.96
CA LEU A 52 -11.62 4.71 -2.80
C LEU A 52 -10.39 4.65 -3.71
N PRO A 53 -10.06 5.75 -4.42
CA PRO A 53 -8.84 5.81 -5.20
C PRO A 53 -7.60 5.67 -4.31
N MET A 54 -6.60 4.92 -4.79
CA MET A 54 -5.30 4.80 -4.13
C MET A 54 -4.64 6.18 -3.87
N ALA A 55 -4.85 7.13 -4.79
CA ALA A 55 -4.38 8.51 -4.63
C ALA A 55 -4.88 9.16 -3.33
N SER A 56 -6.10 8.84 -2.89
CA SER A 56 -6.67 9.36 -1.65
C SER A 56 -5.93 8.90 -0.39
N LEU A 57 -5.33 7.70 -0.39
CA LEU A 57 -4.43 7.27 0.70
C LEU A 57 -3.18 8.15 0.74
N TYR A 58 -2.55 8.36 -0.42
CA TYR A 58 -1.35 9.19 -0.52
C TYR A 58 -1.62 10.66 -0.17
N ASP A 59 -2.78 11.18 -0.53
CA ASP A 59 -3.18 12.55 -0.20
C ASP A 59 -3.38 12.71 1.31
N LEU A 60 -3.93 11.72 2.01
CA LEU A 60 -4.03 11.74 3.48
C LEU A 60 -2.65 11.70 4.16
N LEU A 61 -1.68 11.02 3.56
CA LEU A 61 -0.29 10.96 4.04
C LEU A 61 0.50 12.24 3.74
N LYS A 62 0.17 12.95 2.65
CA LYS A 62 0.74 14.26 2.33
C LYS A 62 0.07 15.39 3.10
N GLY A 63 -1.23 15.29 3.34
CA GLY A 63 -2.11 16.34 3.85
C GLY A 63 -2.23 16.46 5.37
N SER A 64 -1.20 16.03 6.14
CA SER A 64 -0.93 16.59 7.48
C SER A 64 0.15 17.67 7.46
N THR A 65 0.66 18.03 6.28
CA THR A 65 1.34 19.31 6.06
C THR A 65 0.38 20.22 5.30
N GLY A 66 -0.01 21.32 5.96
CA GLY A 66 -1.05 22.24 5.51
C GLY A 66 -0.83 22.83 4.11
N THR A 67 -1.93 23.34 3.57
CA THR A 67 -2.01 24.38 2.53
C THR A 67 -0.85 24.41 1.54
N LEU A 68 -1.05 23.81 0.37
CA LEU A 68 -0.26 24.14 -0.82
C LEU A 68 -0.30 25.67 -1.01
N PRO A 69 0.84 26.37 -1.05
CA PRO A 69 0.83 27.80 -1.30
C PRO A 69 0.36 28.07 -2.74
N SER A 70 -0.42 29.15 -2.82
CA SER A 70 -1.22 29.67 -3.93
C SER A 70 -0.54 29.76 -5.28
#